data_AF-A0A8T6MCK8-F1
#
_entry.id   AF-A0A8T6MCK8-F1
#
_cell.length_a   1.000
_cell.length_b   1.000
_cell.length_c   1.000
_cell.angle_alpha   90.00
_cell.angle_beta   90.00
_cell.angle_gamma   90.00
#
_symmetry.space_group_name_H-M   'P 1'
#
loop_
_entity.id
_entity.type
_entity.pdbx_description
1 polymer ?
#
loop_
_entity_poly.entity_id
_entity_poly.type
_entity_poly.pdbx_seq_one_letter_code
_entity_poly.pdbx_strand_id
1 'polypeptide(L)'
;MIQNKKAQVSLEMVIIVGVLVLGTIVLATTFINFSNEKVSQSDKINEGIDSTVDGFIEDLNDSSQVEEIDNVNPNPGGEDPEPDEPDEPDEPDPENYTLTVNVSGNGTVTSNPVGINCGTDCSQNYSSGTSVTLNANASEGNTFQGWTGNCDTAAINCDVTMTQNKSVTAIFQAESSEPETYTLTLENDTGISQPILNGAGEYQTGDVVHGSISFLSQSEDDSTVYWIEKSTGDKVSEGDYFVYIMPARNETLTAKRE
;
A
#
# COMPACT_ATOMS: atom_id res chain seq x y z
N MET A 1 -6.80 53.37 17.44
CA MET A 1 -6.94 52.11 16.67
C MET A 1 -5.65 51.31 16.47
N ILE A 2 -4.45 51.86 16.72
CA ILE A 2 -3.17 51.15 16.47
C ILE A 2 -2.83 50.10 17.56
N GLN A 3 -3.32 50.27 18.79
CA GLN A 3 -3.03 49.34 19.90
C GLN A 3 -3.71 47.96 19.76
N ASN A 4 -4.88 47.88 19.11
CA ASN A 4 -5.59 46.60 18.93
C ASN A 4 -4.96 45.71 17.84
N LYS A 5 -4.41 46.31 16.77
CA LYS A 5 -3.80 45.54 15.67
C LYS A 5 -2.48 44.87 16.10
N LYS A 6 -1.72 45.51 17.00
CA LYS A 6 -0.49 44.96 17.55
C LYS A 6 -0.75 43.80 18.53
N ALA A 7 -1.83 43.89 19.31
CA ALA A 7 -2.29 42.80 20.18
C ALA A 7 -2.84 41.61 19.38
N GLN A 8 -3.57 41.86 18.28
CA GLN A 8 -4.10 40.79 17.43
C GLN A 8 -2.99 40.04 16.66
N VAL A 9 -2.01 40.76 16.10
CA VAL A 9 -0.83 40.14 15.45
C VAL A 9 0.02 39.35 16.47
N SER A 10 0.10 39.85 17.72
CA SER A 10 0.78 39.13 18.80
C SER A 10 0.03 37.86 19.22
N LEU A 11 -1.30 37.83 19.12
CA LEU A 11 -2.10 36.66 19.45
C LEU A 11 -2.04 35.61 18.34
N GLU A 12 -2.10 36.02 17.06
CA GLU A 12 -1.97 35.12 15.91
C GLU A 12 -0.58 34.49 15.82
N MET A 13 0.50 35.24 16.12
CA MET A 13 1.83 34.64 16.25
C MET A 13 1.91 33.59 17.37
N VAL A 14 1.28 33.84 18.51
CA VAL A 14 1.29 32.89 19.64
C VAL A 14 0.48 31.63 19.32
N ILE A 15 -0.63 31.75 18.59
CA ILE A 15 -1.43 30.61 18.12
C ILE A 15 -0.63 29.78 17.10
N ILE A 16 0.02 30.42 16.11
CA ILE A 16 0.82 29.71 15.10
C ILE A 16 2.00 28.97 15.73
N VAL A 17 2.74 29.62 16.65
CA VAL A 17 3.84 28.97 17.37
C VAL A 17 3.33 27.83 18.25
N GLY A 18 2.17 28.00 18.91
CA GLY A 18 1.54 26.94 19.70
C GLY A 18 1.15 25.72 18.86
N VAL A 19 0.54 25.93 17.69
CA VAL A 19 0.14 24.85 16.76
C VAL A 19 1.37 24.12 16.20
N LEU A 20 2.44 24.84 15.86
CA LEU A 20 3.70 24.24 15.39
C LEU A 20 4.36 23.39 16.49
N VAL A 21 4.43 23.90 17.73
CA VAL A 21 4.99 23.15 18.86
C VAL A 21 4.15 21.91 19.17
N LEU A 22 2.83 22.03 19.22
CA LEU A 22 1.93 20.87 19.42
C LEU A 22 2.04 19.86 18.29
N GLY A 23 2.13 20.29 17.03
CA GLY A 23 2.34 19.41 15.88
C GLY A 23 3.64 18.62 15.98
N THR A 24 4.75 19.28 16.35
CA THR A 24 6.04 18.58 16.55
C THR A 24 6.02 17.60 17.73
N ILE A 25 5.29 17.90 18.80
CA ILE A 25 5.11 16.99 19.94
C ILE A 25 4.28 15.77 19.53
N VAL A 26 3.19 15.96 18.79
CA VAL A 26 2.34 14.85 18.29
C VAL A 26 3.14 13.94 17.35
N LEU A 27 3.92 14.53 16.43
CA LEU A 27 4.84 13.79 15.56
C LEU A 27 5.87 13.01 16.39
N ALA A 28 6.51 13.63 17.38
CA ALA A 28 7.48 12.95 18.24
C ALA A 28 6.86 11.80 19.05
N THR A 29 5.66 11.98 19.62
CA THR A 29 4.96 10.90 20.35
C THR A 29 4.55 9.75 19.43
N THR A 30 4.16 10.04 18.19
CA THR A 30 3.81 9.01 17.20
C THR A 30 5.05 8.23 16.78
N PHE A 31 6.18 8.91 16.54
CA PHE A 31 7.47 8.28 16.24
C PHE A 31 7.99 7.41 17.41
N ILE A 32 7.81 7.86 18.65
CA ILE A 32 8.20 7.08 19.84
C ILE A 32 7.33 5.82 19.98
N ASN A 33 6.00 5.93 19.79
CA ASN A 33 5.11 4.76 19.83
C ASN A 33 5.45 3.74 18.74
N PHE A 34 5.69 4.20 17.50
CA PHE A 34 6.11 3.33 16.39
C PHE A 34 7.46 2.65 16.65
N SER A 35 8.39 3.35 17.30
CA SER A 35 9.69 2.78 17.69
C SER A 35 9.54 1.71 18.77
N ASN A 36 8.70 1.93 19.78
CA ASN A 36 8.43 0.94 20.83
C ASN A 36 7.73 -0.32 20.29
N GLU A 37 6.84 -0.18 19.30
CA GLU A 37 6.17 -1.31 18.66
C GLU A 37 7.16 -2.20 17.89
N LYS A 38 8.13 -1.60 17.19
CA LYS A 38 9.23 -2.35 16.53
C LYS A 38 10.17 -3.04 17.51
N VAL A 39 10.46 -2.43 18.66
CA VAL A 39 11.27 -3.06 19.72
C VAL A 39 10.53 -4.27 20.31
N SER A 40 9.24 -4.14 20.60
CA SER A 40 8.42 -5.25 21.11
C SER A 40 8.32 -6.43 20.14
N GLN A 41 8.29 -6.17 18.82
CA GLN A 41 8.34 -7.25 17.82
C GLN A 41 9.72 -7.93 17.77
N SER A 42 10.80 -7.19 17.97
CA SER A 42 12.16 -7.73 17.97
C SER A 42 12.40 -8.68 19.16
N ASP A 43 11.85 -8.34 20.34
CA ASP A 43 11.95 -9.20 21.53
C ASP A 43 11.18 -10.52 21.36
N LYS A 44 10.00 -10.49 20.72
CA LYS A 44 9.22 -11.71 20.41
C LYS A 44 9.91 -12.65 19.42
N ILE A 45 10.73 -12.10 18.52
CA ILE A 45 11.50 -12.89 17.56
C ILE A 45 12.64 -13.62 18.27
N ASN A 46 13.34 -12.96 19.20
CA ASN A 46 14.44 -13.58 19.95
C ASN A 46 13.96 -14.71 20.86
N GLU A 47 12.80 -14.56 21.50
CA GLU A 47 12.22 -15.59 22.38
C GLU A 47 11.79 -16.86 21.62
N GLY A 48 11.37 -16.73 20.36
CA GLY A 48 11.02 -17.87 19.49
C GLY A 48 12.24 -18.60 18.92
N ILE A 49 13.37 -17.91 18.75
CA ILE A 49 14.63 -18.53 18.30
C ILE A 49 15.25 -19.36 19.43
N ASP A 50 15.22 -18.87 20.67
CA ASP A 50 15.79 -19.56 21.84
C ASP A 50 15.10 -20.91 22.10
N SER A 51 13.76 -20.96 22.01
CA SER A 51 13.01 -22.22 22.21
C SER A 51 13.22 -23.24 21.09
N THR A 52 13.55 -22.80 19.87
CA THR A 52 13.83 -23.68 18.74
C THR A 52 15.23 -24.31 18.88
N VAL A 53 16.21 -23.54 19.38
CA VAL A 53 17.58 -24.02 19.57
C VAL A 53 17.66 -25.06 20.70
N ASP A 54 16.94 -24.86 21.80
CA ASP A 54 16.93 -25.82 22.91
C ASP A 54 16.31 -27.17 22.50
N GLY A 55 15.26 -27.18 21.66
CA GLY A 55 14.66 -28.41 21.13
C GLY A 55 15.60 -29.20 20.20
N PHE A 56 16.39 -28.52 19.37
CA PHE A 56 17.37 -29.18 18.49
C PHE A 56 18.56 -29.77 19.26
N ILE A 57 18.92 -29.22 20.43
CA ILE A 57 20.02 -29.77 21.25
C ILE A 57 19.57 -31.00 22.05
N GLU A 58 18.29 -31.10 22.44
CA GLU A 58 17.77 -32.34 23.04
C GLU A 58 17.77 -33.52 22.07
N ASP A 59 17.40 -33.30 20.80
CA ASP A 59 17.41 -34.35 19.77
C ASP A 59 18.83 -34.84 19.41
N LEU A 60 19.85 -33.98 19.57
CA LEU A 60 21.25 -34.35 19.29
C LEU A 60 21.96 -35.02 20.47
N ASN A 61 21.44 -34.90 21.69
CA ASN A 61 21.99 -35.55 22.88
C ASN A 61 21.31 -36.89 23.20
N ASP A 62 20.27 -37.27 22.47
CA ASP A 62 19.67 -38.60 22.55
C ASP A 62 20.61 -39.64 21.91
N SER A 63 21.55 -40.12 22.73
CA SER A 63 22.50 -41.17 22.37
C SER A 63 21.86 -42.56 22.20
N SER A 64 20.53 -42.67 22.14
CA SER A 64 19.83 -43.93 21.88
C SER A 64 19.82 -44.35 20.39
N GLN A 65 20.23 -43.47 19.46
CA GLN A 65 20.26 -43.77 18.01
C GLN A 65 21.66 -43.94 17.42
N VAL A 66 22.71 -44.02 18.25
CA VAL A 66 24.04 -44.39 17.75
C VAL A 66 24.10 -45.92 17.69
N GLU A 67 23.78 -46.50 16.54
CA GLU A 67 23.96 -47.95 16.33
C GLU A 67 25.44 -48.33 16.49
N GLU A 68 25.66 -49.33 17.34
CA GLU A 68 26.95 -49.92 17.66
C GLU A 68 27.52 -50.60 16.41
N ILE A 69 28.64 -50.10 15.88
CA ILE A 69 29.35 -50.74 14.75
C ILE A 69 30.08 -51.97 15.30
N ASP A 70 29.37 -53.10 15.37
CA ASP A 70 29.98 -54.37 15.75
C ASP A 70 30.63 -55.08 14.54
N ASN A 71 31.87 -55.51 14.78
CA ASN A 71 32.80 -56.08 13.81
C ASN A 71 32.28 -57.35 13.11
N VAL A 72 32.49 -57.41 11.80
CA VAL A 72 32.41 -58.64 10.99
C VAL A 72 33.52 -59.62 11.36
N ASN A 73 33.20 -60.88 11.70
CA ASN A 73 33.81 -62.09 11.10
C ASN A 73 33.08 -63.40 11.51
N PRO A 74 33.34 -64.58 10.89
CA PRO A 74 32.33 -65.30 10.12
C PRO A 74 32.05 -66.68 10.74
N ASN A 75 30.94 -67.32 10.40
CA ASN A 75 30.92 -68.78 10.47
C ASN A 75 30.01 -69.38 9.39
N PRO A 76 30.43 -70.47 8.72
CA PRO A 76 29.77 -71.02 7.57
C PRO A 76 28.82 -72.16 7.95
N GLY A 77 27.80 -72.36 7.11
CA GLY A 77 27.17 -73.66 6.92
C GLY A 77 25.70 -73.73 7.27
N GLY A 78 24.90 -74.06 6.26
CA GLY A 78 23.55 -74.60 6.42
C GLY A 78 22.58 -74.04 5.39
N GLU A 79 22.56 -74.66 4.21
CA GLU A 79 21.50 -74.47 3.22
C GLU A 79 20.16 -74.97 3.80
N ASP A 80 19.19 -74.07 3.94
CA ASP A 80 17.77 -74.41 3.87
C ASP A 80 17.13 -73.30 3.02
N PRO A 81 16.64 -73.57 1.80
CA PRO A 81 15.96 -72.55 1.02
C PRO A 81 14.62 -72.28 1.69
N GLU A 82 14.58 -71.19 2.44
CA GLU A 82 13.35 -70.54 2.85
C GLU A 82 12.47 -70.40 1.59
N PRO A 83 11.18 -70.78 1.64
CA PRO A 83 10.32 -70.69 0.47
C PRO A 83 10.34 -69.22 0.02
N ASP A 84 10.71 -68.97 -1.23
CA ASP A 84 10.77 -67.63 -1.82
C ASP A 84 9.51 -66.86 -1.40
N GLU A 85 9.67 -65.89 -0.51
CA GLU A 85 8.59 -64.96 -0.18
C GLU A 85 8.19 -64.29 -1.50
N PRO A 86 6.89 -64.28 -1.86
CA PRO A 86 6.45 -63.67 -3.10
C PRO A 86 6.92 -62.21 -3.10
N ASP A 87 7.70 -61.82 -4.12
CA ASP A 87 8.17 -60.46 -4.34
C ASP A 87 7.06 -59.46 -3.97
N GLU A 88 7.26 -58.68 -2.90
CA GLU A 88 6.33 -57.60 -2.56
C GLU A 88 6.21 -56.71 -3.81
N PRO A 89 4.99 -56.41 -4.29
CA PRO A 89 4.82 -55.59 -5.48
C PRO A 89 5.45 -54.22 -5.21
N ASP A 90 6.41 -53.81 -6.06
CA ASP A 90 7.07 -52.51 -6.00
C ASP A 90 6.04 -51.41 -5.71
N GLU A 91 6.00 -50.91 -4.46
CA GLU A 91 5.14 -49.77 -4.14
C GLU A 91 5.65 -48.56 -4.93
N PRO A 92 4.80 -47.88 -5.72
CA PRO A 92 5.24 -46.73 -6.48
C PRO A 92 5.72 -45.64 -5.51
N ASP A 93 6.95 -45.17 -5.71
CA ASP A 93 7.53 -44.05 -4.97
C ASP A 93 6.57 -42.84 -4.98
N PRO A 94 6.23 -42.24 -3.83
CA PRO A 94 5.32 -41.09 -3.78
C PRO A 94 5.80 -39.94 -4.67
N GLU A 95 5.12 -39.75 -5.79
CA GLU A 95 5.44 -38.70 -6.75
C GLU A 95 5.05 -37.32 -6.18
N ASN A 96 6.02 -36.41 -6.14
CA ASN A 96 5.81 -35.02 -5.71
C ASN A 96 6.00 -34.06 -6.90
N TYR A 97 5.21 -33.00 -6.91
CA TYR A 97 5.25 -31.96 -7.94
C TYR A 97 5.43 -30.57 -7.34
N THR A 98 6.22 -29.75 -8.02
CA THR A 98 6.48 -28.37 -7.62
C THR A 98 5.38 -27.44 -8.13
N LEU A 99 4.79 -26.65 -7.22
CA LEU A 99 3.95 -25.51 -7.55
C LEU A 99 4.77 -24.23 -7.40
N THR A 100 4.88 -23.45 -8.47
CA THR A 100 5.52 -22.13 -8.48
C THR A 100 4.46 -21.03 -8.61
N VAL A 101 4.55 -20.01 -7.76
CA VAL A 101 3.69 -18.83 -7.81
C VAL A 101 4.51 -17.62 -8.22
N ASN A 102 4.00 -16.86 -9.19
CA ASN A 102 4.54 -15.56 -9.56
C ASN A 102 3.58 -14.46 -9.13
N VAL A 103 4.12 -13.30 -8.76
CA VAL A 103 3.34 -12.12 -8.42
C VAL A 103 3.73 -10.99 -9.36
N SER A 104 2.73 -10.42 -10.03
CA SER A 104 2.86 -9.19 -10.82
C SER A 104 2.15 -8.06 -10.09
N GLY A 105 2.81 -6.92 -9.91
CA GLY A 105 2.29 -5.82 -9.09
C GLY A 105 2.60 -6.00 -7.60
N ASN A 106 1.85 -5.31 -6.74
CA ASN A 106 2.12 -5.30 -5.30
C ASN A 106 1.03 -6.05 -4.51
N GLY A 107 1.42 -7.16 -3.91
CA GLY A 107 0.55 -8.07 -3.17
C GLY A 107 1.33 -9.30 -2.72
N THR A 108 0.66 -10.19 -1.99
CA THR A 108 1.21 -11.46 -1.52
C THR A 108 0.26 -12.60 -1.82
N VAL A 109 0.78 -13.82 -1.95
CA VAL A 109 -0.02 -15.03 -2.12
C VAL A 109 0.30 -16.05 -1.04
N THR A 110 -0.71 -16.64 -0.41
CA THR A 110 -0.55 -17.76 0.52
C THR A 110 -1.24 -19.02 0.02
N SER A 111 -0.85 -20.19 0.52
CA SER A 111 -1.46 -21.48 0.16
C SER A 111 -2.05 -22.24 1.34
N ASN A 112 -3.01 -23.11 1.03
CA ASN A 112 -3.46 -24.21 1.87
C ASN A 112 -3.48 -25.52 1.05
N PRO A 113 -2.73 -26.58 1.39
CA PRO A 113 -1.85 -26.71 2.55
C PRO A 113 -0.73 -25.66 2.60
N VAL A 114 -0.29 -25.32 3.81
CA VAL A 114 0.75 -24.31 4.04
C VAL A 114 2.05 -24.71 3.34
N GLY A 115 2.75 -23.73 2.79
CA GLY A 115 4.03 -23.96 2.12
C GLY A 115 4.42 -22.85 1.14
N ILE A 116 3.45 -22.09 0.65
CA ILE A 116 3.71 -20.89 -0.15
C ILE A 116 3.28 -19.67 0.65
N ASN A 117 4.20 -18.70 0.76
CA ASN A 117 3.95 -17.35 1.22
C ASN A 117 4.74 -16.40 0.31
N CYS A 118 4.20 -16.20 -0.89
CA CYS A 118 4.84 -15.50 -1.97
C CYS A 118 4.73 -13.97 -1.74
N GLY A 119 5.52 -13.52 -0.78
CA GLY A 119 6.27 -12.27 -0.76
C GLY A 119 7.77 -12.53 -0.56
N THR A 120 8.13 -13.73 -0.04
CA THR A 120 9.51 -14.20 0.13
C THR A 120 9.72 -15.65 -0.30
N ASP A 121 8.70 -16.50 -0.22
CA ASP A 121 8.76 -17.92 -0.64
C ASP A 121 7.60 -18.29 -1.56
N CYS A 122 7.94 -18.59 -2.80
CA CYS A 122 7.02 -18.68 -3.92
C CYS A 122 6.94 -20.07 -4.55
N SER A 123 7.55 -21.10 -3.93
CA SER A 123 7.58 -22.44 -4.50
C SER A 123 7.50 -23.51 -3.44
N GLN A 124 6.67 -24.54 -3.66
CA GLN A 124 6.57 -25.68 -2.75
C GLN A 124 6.31 -26.99 -3.50
N ASN A 125 6.82 -28.10 -2.97
CA ASN A 125 6.51 -29.45 -3.43
C ASN A 125 5.29 -30.01 -2.70
N TYR A 126 4.37 -30.59 -3.47
CA TYR A 126 3.18 -31.26 -2.97
C TYR A 126 3.07 -32.65 -3.58
N SER A 127 2.52 -33.60 -2.82
CA SER A 127 2.28 -34.96 -3.34
C SER A 127 1.24 -34.95 -4.46
N SER A 128 1.39 -35.89 -5.40
CA SER A 128 0.46 -36.08 -6.50
C SER A 128 -0.99 -36.23 -6.00
N GLY A 129 -1.93 -35.56 -6.67
CA GLY A 129 -3.34 -35.50 -6.31
C GLY A 129 -3.70 -34.45 -5.26
N THR A 130 -2.73 -33.80 -4.60
CA THR A 130 -3.01 -32.76 -3.59
C THR A 130 -3.78 -31.59 -4.21
N SER A 131 -4.86 -31.15 -3.57
CA SER A 131 -5.57 -29.91 -3.93
C SER A 131 -5.03 -28.75 -3.11
N VAL A 132 -4.40 -27.78 -3.77
CA VAL A 132 -3.82 -26.58 -3.15
C VAL A 132 -4.71 -25.38 -3.45
N THR A 133 -5.20 -24.70 -2.42
CA THR A 133 -5.92 -23.43 -2.55
C THR A 133 -4.94 -22.27 -2.34
N LEU A 134 -4.75 -21.44 -3.36
CA LEU A 134 -4.00 -20.19 -3.29
C LEU A 134 -4.94 -19.02 -2.97
N ASN A 135 -4.49 -18.08 -2.15
CA ASN A 135 -5.23 -16.87 -1.78
C ASN A 135 -4.38 -15.64 -2.05
N ALA A 136 -4.92 -14.70 -2.85
CA ALA A 136 -4.27 -13.44 -3.17
C ALA A 136 -4.66 -12.32 -2.19
N ASN A 137 -3.67 -11.62 -1.65
CA ASN A 137 -3.85 -10.46 -0.79
C ASN A 137 -3.19 -9.24 -1.43
N ALA A 138 -4.00 -8.24 -1.83
CA ALA A 138 -3.48 -7.02 -2.43
C ALA A 138 -2.91 -6.10 -1.35
N SER A 139 -1.76 -5.48 -1.63
CA SER A 139 -1.21 -4.44 -0.73
C SER A 139 -2.04 -3.15 -0.81
N GLU A 140 -1.84 -2.24 0.16
CA GLU A 140 -2.52 -0.95 0.18
C GLU A 140 -2.34 -0.18 -1.15
N GLY A 141 -3.42 0.44 -1.64
CA GLY A 141 -3.44 1.12 -2.93
C GLY A 141 -3.30 0.20 -4.15
N ASN A 142 -3.54 -1.11 -4.01
CA ASN A 142 -3.55 -2.07 -5.12
C ASN A 142 -4.83 -2.92 -5.08
N THR A 143 -5.23 -3.42 -6.24
CA THR A 143 -6.37 -4.32 -6.44
C THR A 143 -5.93 -5.60 -7.12
N PHE A 144 -6.50 -6.72 -6.67
CA PHE A 144 -6.30 -8.01 -7.34
C PHE A 144 -7.10 -8.06 -8.64
N GLN A 145 -6.43 -8.36 -9.75
CA GLN A 145 -7.01 -8.39 -11.10
C GLN A 145 -7.36 -9.81 -11.57
N GLY A 146 -6.70 -10.83 -11.01
CA GLY A 146 -6.94 -12.22 -11.39
C GLY A 146 -5.69 -13.08 -11.36
N TRP A 147 -5.93 -14.38 -11.55
CA TRP A 147 -4.93 -15.42 -11.72
C TRP A 147 -4.75 -15.75 -13.20
N THR A 148 -3.55 -16.15 -13.60
CA THR A 148 -3.27 -16.74 -14.92
C THR A 148 -2.34 -17.95 -14.81
N GLY A 149 -2.23 -18.74 -15.89
CA GLY A 149 -1.36 -19.93 -15.97
C GLY A 149 -2.13 -21.21 -15.70
N ASN A 150 -1.67 -22.05 -14.77
CA ASN A 150 -2.37 -23.28 -14.37
C ASN A 150 -3.63 -23.03 -13.53
N CYS A 151 -3.99 -21.77 -13.34
CA CYS A 151 -5.21 -21.31 -12.73
C CYS A 151 -5.58 -19.96 -13.36
N ASP A 152 -6.75 -19.89 -13.99
CA ASP A 152 -7.17 -18.74 -14.78
C ASP A 152 -8.57 -18.31 -14.32
N THR A 153 -8.60 -17.43 -13.32
CA THR A 153 -9.83 -17.01 -12.64
C THR A 153 -9.68 -15.62 -12.04
N ALA A 154 -10.77 -14.86 -12.00
CA ALA A 154 -10.84 -13.56 -11.33
C ALA A 154 -11.14 -13.68 -9.83
N ALA A 155 -11.47 -14.89 -9.33
CA ALA A 155 -11.70 -15.10 -7.91
C ALA A 155 -10.43 -14.92 -7.10
N ILE A 156 -10.53 -14.35 -5.89
CA ILE A 156 -9.40 -14.19 -4.97
C ILE A 156 -8.72 -15.54 -4.67
N ASN A 157 -9.52 -16.60 -4.59
CA ASN A 157 -9.02 -17.96 -4.38
C ASN A 157 -8.82 -18.68 -5.72
N CYS A 158 -7.77 -19.49 -5.76
CA CYS A 158 -7.39 -20.29 -6.90
C CYS A 158 -7.07 -21.72 -6.46
N ASP A 159 -7.87 -22.70 -6.90
CA ASP A 159 -7.67 -24.11 -6.56
C ASP A 159 -6.86 -24.83 -7.65
N VAL A 160 -5.77 -25.49 -7.23
CA VAL A 160 -4.82 -26.18 -8.09
C VAL A 160 -4.63 -27.62 -7.61
N THR A 161 -5.07 -28.60 -8.41
CA THR A 161 -4.76 -30.01 -8.15
C THR A 161 -3.39 -30.37 -8.71
N MET A 162 -2.49 -30.92 -7.90
CA MET A 162 -1.10 -31.20 -8.28
C MET A 162 -0.98 -32.57 -8.96
N THR A 163 -0.91 -32.57 -10.29
CA THR A 163 -0.74 -33.78 -11.12
C THR A 163 0.51 -33.72 -12.01
N GLN A 164 1.25 -32.62 -11.91
CA GLN A 164 2.50 -32.31 -12.57
C GLN A 164 3.03 -31.01 -11.96
N ASN A 165 4.25 -30.60 -12.34
CA ASN A 165 4.74 -29.27 -12.02
C ASN A 165 3.83 -28.20 -12.63
N LYS A 166 3.50 -27.18 -11.85
CA LYS A 166 2.56 -26.12 -12.21
C LYS A 166 3.09 -24.75 -11.87
N SER A 167 2.68 -23.75 -12.64
CA SER A 167 2.99 -22.34 -12.44
C SER A 167 1.71 -21.51 -12.50
N VAL A 168 1.51 -20.64 -11.51
CA VAL A 168 0.37 -19.72 -11.42
C VAL A 168 0.89 -18.31 -11.20
N THR A 169 0.23 -17.32 -11.80
CA THR A 169 0.60 -15.90 -11.62
C THR A 169 -0.57 -15.12 -11.05
N ALA A 170 -0.39 -14.47 -9.90
CA ALA A 170 -1.29 -13.46 -9.36
C ALA A 170 -0.99 -12.09 -9.97
N ILE A 171 -2.03 -11.39 -10.41
CA ILE A 171 -1.90 -10.05 -10.99
C ILE A 171 -2.56 -9.05 -10.05
N PHE A 172 -1.78 -8.07 -9.61
CA PHE A 172 -2.22 -6.91 -8.84
C PHE A 172 -1.96 -5.63 -9.65
N GLN A 173 -2.85 -4.65 -9.52
CA GLN A 173 -2.73 -3.37 -10.19
C GLN A 173 -2.88 -2.25 -9.18
N ALA A 174 -1.99 -1.25 -9.26
CA ALA A 174 -2.10 -0.04 -8.45
C ALA A 174 -3.43 0.67 -8.75
N GLU A 175 -4.13 1.06 -7.70
CA GLU A 175 -5.24 1.98 -7.80
C GLU A 175 -4.68 3.34 -8.22
N SER A 176 -5.14 3.85 -9.36
CA SER A 176 -4.77 5.19 -9.80
C SER A 176 -5.58 6.21 -9.01
N SER A 177 -4.95 6.91 -8.07
CA SER A 177 -5.52 8.09 -7.43
C SER A 177 -5.02 9.35 -8.13
N GLU A 178 -5.39 9.53 -9.40
CA GLU A 178 -5.18 10.84 -10.05
C GLU A 178 -6.04 11.86 -9.29
N PRO A 179 -5.46 12.98 -8.83
CA PRO A 179 -6.23 13.98 -8.13
C PRO A 179 -7.31 14.54 -9.06
N GLU A 180 -8.58 14.49 -8.63
CA GLU A 180 -9.64 15.23 -9.34
C GLU A 180 -9.35 16.73 -9.26
N THR A 181 -9.08 17.34 -10.42
CA THR A 181 -8.90 18.78 -10.56
C THR A 181 -10.12 19.42 -11.22
N TYR A 182 -10.38 20.66 -10.84
CA TYR A 182 -11.45 21.51 -11.34
C TYR A 182 -10.87 22.80 -11.91
N THR A 183 -11.45 23.29 -13.00
CA THR A 183 -10.99 24.53 -13.64
C THR A 183 -11.62 25.76 -12.99
N LEU A 184 -10.78 26.71 -12.57
CA LEU A 184 -11.17 28.07 -12.27
C LEU A 184 -10.96 28.95 -13.50
N THR A 185 -12.07 29.45 -14.06
CA THR A 185 -12.04 30.43 -15.15
C THR A 185 -12.22 31.83 -14.60
N LEU A 186 -11.51 32.80 -15.15
CA LEU A 186 -11.69 34.21 -14.82
C LEU A 186 -12.28 34.94 -16.03
N GLU A 187 -13.35 35.68 -15.79
CA GLU A 187 -14.01 36.52 -16.78
C GLU A 187 -13.94 37.99 -16.36
N ASN A 188 -14.02 38.89 -17.35
CA ASN A 188 -14.05 40.32 -17.15
C ASN A 188 -15.33 40.90 -17.75
N ASP A 189 -16.18 41.44 -16.89
CA ASP A 189 -17.39 42.19 -17.24
C ASP A 189 -17.32 43.61 -16.64
N THR A 190 -16.11 44.14 -16.50
CA THR A 190 -15.94 45.54 -16.09
C THR A 190 -16.20 46.50 -17.24
N GLY A 191 -16.15 46.04 -18.49
CA GLY A 191 -16.12 46.91 -19.69
C GLY A 191 -14.73 47.45 -20.03
N ILE A 192 -13.69 47.03 -19.29
CA ILE A 192 -12.30 47.40 -19.55
C ILE A 192 -11.72 46.48 -20.64
N SER A 193 -11.04 47.08 -21.62
CA SER A 193 -10.38 46.33 -22.68
C SER A 193 -9.04 45.77 -22.22
N GLN A 194 -8.79 44.49 -22.49
CA GLN A 194 -7.52 43.79 -22.25
C GLN A 194 -7.00 43.86 -20.79
N PRO A 195 -7.79 43.44 -19.79
CA PRO A 195 -7.25 43.25 -18.45
C PRO A 195 -6.27 42.08 -18.41
N ILE A 196 -5.37 42.09 -17.43
CA ILE A 196 -4.58 40.92 -17.04
C ILE A 196 -5.33 40.24 -15.89
N LEU A 197 -5.69 38.97 -16.07
CA LEU A 197 -6.34 38.14 -15.05
C LEU A 197 -5.33 37.12 -14.54
N ASN A 198 -5.06 37.15 -13.24
CA ASN A 198 -4.19 36.19 -12.55
C ASN A 198 -5.03 35.27 -11.65
N GLY A 199 -4.69 33.99 -11.59
CA GLY A 199 -5.34 33.01 -10.72
C GLY A 199 -6.23 32.00 -11.45
N ALA A 200 -6.43 32.10 -12.76
CA ALA A 200 -7.08 31.03 -13.53
C ALA A 200 -6.17 29.78 -13.58
N GLY A 201 -6.77 28.59 -13.60
CA GLY A 201 -6.01 27.33 -13.60
C GLY A 201 -6.85 26.10 -13.25
N GLU A 202 -6.18 24.97 -13.09
CA GLU A 202 -6.74 23.73 -12.56
C GLU A 202 -6.31 23.56 -11.10
N TYR A 203 -7.27 23.24 -10.24
CA TYR A 203 -7.11 23.21 -8.79
C TYR A 203 -7.87 22.03 -8.20
N GLN A 204 -7.40 21.50 -7.08
CA GLN A 204 -8.14 20.49 -6.32
C GLN A 204 -9.19 21.15 -5.42
N THR A 205 -10.17 20.38 -4.96
CA THR A 205 -11.13 20.87 -3.95
C THR A 205 -10.39 21.32 -2.69
N GLY A 206 -10.71 22.52 -2.20
CA GLY A 206 -10.13 23.08 -0.99
C GLY A 206 -8.86 23.90 -1.23
N ASP A 207 -8.30 23.89 -2.44
CA ASP A 207 -7.16 24.74 -2.79
C ASP A 207 -7.53 26.22 -2.59
N VAL A 208 -6.61 26.97 -1.98
CA VAL A 208 -6.74 28.42 -1.81
C VAL A 208 -6.10 29.12 -3.00
N VAL A 209 -6.93 29.73 -3.83
CA VAL A 209 -6.54 30.47 -5.01
C VAL A 209 -6.45 31.95 -4.70
N HIS A 210 -5.30 32.53 -4.99
CA HIS A 210 -5.10 33.97 -4.98
C HIS A 210 -5.14 34.47 -6.42
N GLY A 211 -6.03 35.41 -6.70
CA GLY A 211 -6.14 35.99 -8.02
C GLY A 211 -6.37 37.49 -8.00
N SER A 212 -6.18 38.09 -9.16
CA SER A 212 -6.28 39.53 -9.32
C SER A 212 -6.67 39.90 -10.73
N ILE A 213 -7.25 41.08 -10.88
CA ILE A 213 -7.32 41.78 -12.16
C ILE A 213 -6.38 42.98 -12.13
N SER A 214 -5.64 43.20 -13.20
CA SER A 214 -4.74 44.35 -13.33
C SER A 214 -4.92 45.04 -14.68
N PHE A 215 -4.72 46.35 -14.70
CA PHE A 215 -4.96 47.21 -15.85
C PHE A 215 -3.65 47.83 -16.35
N LEU A 216 -3.43 47.83 -17.67
CA LEU A 216 -2.22 48.39 -18.28
C LEU A 216 -2.20 49.92 -18.28
N SER A 217 -3.34 50.58 -18.06
CA SER A 217 -3.46 52.02 -17.89
C SER A 217 -4.44 52.32 -16.76
N GLN A 218 -4.06 53.19 -15.82
CA GLN A 218 -4.97 53.71 -14.81
C GLN A 218 -6.10 54.45 -15.53
N SER A 219 -7.31 53.88 -15.55
CA SER A 219 -8.49 54.69 -15.77
C SER A 219 -8.59 55.63 -14.56
N GLU A 220 -8.72 56.94 -14.79
CA GLU A 220 -8.95 57.95 -13.74
C GLU A 220 -10.34 57.84 -13.09
N ASP A 221 -11.01 56.70 -13.28
CA ASP A 221 -12.34 56.42 -12.79
C ASP A 221 -12.22 55.72 -11.43
N ASP A 222 -12.79 56.32 -10.38
CA ASP A 222 -12.78 55.85 -8.98
C ASP A 222 -13.71 54.64 -8.76
N SER A 223 -14.04 53.93 -9.83
CA SER A 223 -14.99 52.82 -9.82
C SER A 223 -14.36 51.58 -9.20
N THR A 224 -15.05 51.00 -8.22
CA THR A 224 -14.54 49.87 -7.44
C THR A 224 -14.82 48.57 -8.18
N VAL A 225 -13.77 47.78 -8.37
CA VAL A 225 -13.86 46.44 -8.97
C VAL A 225 -14.12 45.42 -7.88
N TYR A 226 -14.95 44.42 -8.19
CA TYR A 226 -15.28 43.32 -7.30
C TYR A 226 -15.41 42.02 -8.09
N TRP A 227 -15.36 40.88 -7.41
CA TRP A 227 -15.51 39.56 -8.03
C TRP A 227 -16.79 38.89 -7.56
N ILE A 228 -17.45 38.19 -8.49
CA ILE A 228 -18.60 37.32 -8.18
C ILE A 228 -18.38 35.90 -8.69
N GLU A 229 -18.93 34.92 -8.00
CA GLU A 229 -19.12 33.58 -8.54
C GLU A 229 -20.22 33.60 -9.61
N LYS A 230 -19.96 32.99 -10.76
CA LYS A 230 -20.95 32.90 -11.84
C LYS A 230 -22.08 31.94 -11.51
N SER A 231 -21.79 30.85 -10.80
CA SER A 231 -22.79 29.83 -10.47
C SER A 231 -23.82 30.29 -9.44
N THR A 232 -23.38 31.00 -8.41
CA THR A 232 -24.23 31.45 -7.28
C THR A 232 -24.65 32.92 -7.40
N GLY A 233 -23.83 33.75 -8.05
CA GLY A 233 -23.96 35.21 -8.03
C GLY A 233 -23.37 35.84 -6.77
N ASP A 234 -22.76 35.06 -5.88
CA ASP A 234 -22.24 35.54 -4.61
C ASP A 234 -20.98 36.39 -4.79
N LYS A 235 -20.86 37.45 -3.99
CA LYS A 235 -19.70 38.34 -4.01
C LYS A 235 -18.52 37.66 -3.30
N VAL A 236 -17.41 37.50 -4.03
CA VAL A 236 -16.18 36.84 -3.56
C VAL A 236 -15.20 37.85 -2.94
N SER A 237 -15.14 39.06 -3.48
CA SER A 237 -14.32 40.14 -2.91
C SER A 237 -14.89 41.52 -3.23
N GLU A 238 -14.45 42.54 -2.51
CA GLU A 238 -14.80 43.96 -2.73
C GLU A 238 -13.69 44.76 -3.43
N GLY A 239 -12.72 44.07 -4.03
CA GLY A 239 -11.55 44.70 -4.67
C GLY A 239 -11.11 43.97 -5.93
N ASP A 240 -10.03 44.48 -6.54
CA ASP A 240 -9.38 43.89 -7.71
C ASP A 240 -8.65 42.57 -7.41
N TYR A 241 -8.48 42.24 -6.14
CA TYR A 241 -7.91 40.99 -5.64
C TYR A 241 -8.98 40.07 -5.02
N PHE A 242 -8.77 38.75 -5.09
CA PHE A 242 -9.59 37.75 -4.40
C PHE A 242 -8.76 36.63 -3.75
N VAL A 243 -9.36 36.03 -2.72
CA VAL A 243 -8.96 34.74 -2.14
C VAL A 243 -10.16 33.81 -2.31
N TYR A 244 -9.97 32.67 -2.96
CA TYR A 244 -11.05 31.76 -3.32
C TYR A 244 -10.72 30.32 -2.93
N ILE A 245 -11.65 29.62 -2.29
CA ILE A 245 -11.49 28.20 -1.97
C ILE A 245 -12.16 27.39 -3.08
N MET A 246 -11.38 26.60 -3.81
CA MET A 246 -11.89 25.87 -4.95
C MET A 246 -12.94 24.82 -4.53
N PRO A 247 -14.15 24.82 -5.11
CA PRO A 247 -15.17 23.80 -4.83
C PRO A 247 -14.92 22.52 -5.65
N ALA A 248 -15.66 21.46 -5.34
CA ALA A 248 -15.69 20.21 -6.10
C ALA A 248 -16.47 20.33 -7.43
N ARG A 249 -16.23 21.40 -8.18
CA ARG A 249 -16.83 21.70 -9.49
C ARG A 249 -16.01 22.78 -10.19
N ASN A 250 -16.09 22.82 -11.52
CA ASN A 250 -15.59 23.96 -12.27
C ASN A 250 -16.35 25.23 -11.87
N GLU A 251 -15.63 26.34 -11.76
CA GLU A 251 -16.23 27.62 -11.38
C GLU A 251 -15.68 28.75 -12.27
N THR A 252 -16.49 29.81 -12.42
CA THR A 252 -16.05 31.03 -13.07
C THR A 252 -16.21 32.19 -12.12
N LEU A 253 -15.14 32.95 -11.90
CA LEU A 253 -15.23 34.24 -11.23
C LEU A 253 -15.27 35.35 -12.26
N THR A 254 -16.24 36.25 -12.15
CA THR A 254 -16.38 37.40 -13.03
C THR A 254 -16.01 38.67 -12.29
N ALA A 255 -14.99 39.38 -12.78
CA ALA A 255 -14.68 40.73 -12.32
C ALA A 255 -15.74 41.69 -12.87
N LYS A 256 -16.33 42.47 -11.97
CA LYS A 256 -17.35 43.49 -12.25
C LYS A 256 -16.94 44.83 -11.65
N ARG A 257 -17.65 45.87 -12.06
CA ARG A 257 -17.42 47.25 -11.65
C ARG A 257 -18.74 47.85 -11.14
N GLU A 258 -18.68 48.55 -10.01
CA GLU A 258 -19.81 49.33 -9.45
C GLU A 258 -19.93 50.72 -10.09
#